data_AF-A0A1H6W1L5-F1
#
_entry.id   AF-A0A1H6W1L5-F1
#
_cell.length_a   1.000
_cell.length_b   1.000
_cell.length_c   1.000
_cell.angle_alpha   90.00
_cell.angle_beta   90.00
_cell.angle_gamma   90.00
#
_symmetry.space_group_name_H-M   'P 1'
#
loop_
_entity.id
_entity.type
_entity.pdbx_description
1 polymer ?
#
loop_
_entity_poly.entity_id
_entity_poly.type
_entity_poly.pdbx_seq_one_letter_code
_entity_poly.pdbx_strand_id
1 'polypeptide(L)'
;MHFIIHKGIVLTKVSNVNLLVATREAWDDCPYVIFLSPIEATFWHFIENGVEQEEIYKEIESNQKKDVLKSLYHLFIKKMKENGYIIGEED
;
A
#
# COMPACT_ATOMS: atom_id res chain seq x y z
N MET A 1 14.03 -6.29 -1.09
CA MET A 1 13.24 -5.26 -1.79
C MET A 1 12.25 -4.58 -0.86
N HIS A 2 12.52 -3.31 -0.58
CA HIS A 2 11.71 -2.35 0.16
C HIS A 2 11.08 -1.35 -0.81
N PHE A 3 9.87 -0.90 -0.53
CA PHE A 3 9.24 0.16 -1.32
C PHE A 3 9.61 1.52 -0.74
N ILE A 4 9.96 2.46 -1.62
CA ILE A 4 10.09 3.87 -1.28
C ILE A 4 8.72 4.51 -1.46
N ILE A 5 8.13 4.96 -0.35
CA ILE A 5 6.86 5.68 -0.34
C ILE A 5 7.07 7.19 -0.52
N HIS A 6 6.10 7.85 -1.15
CA HIS A 6 6.06 9.31 -1.17
C HIS A 6 5.98 9.84 0.26
N LYS A 7 6.70 10.92 0.56
CA LYS A 7 6.59 11.58 1.87
C LYS A 7 5.22 12.20 2.04
N GLY A 8 4.74 12.26 3.29
CA GLY A 8 3.48 12.93 3.59
C GLY A 8 2.23 12.14 3.22
N ILE A 9 2.33 10.81 3.04
CA ILE A 9 1.19 9.91 2.87
C ILE A 9 0.81 9.30 4.21
N VAL A 10 -0.48 9.35 4.55
CA VAL A 10 -1.00 8.88 5.85
C VAL A 10 -2.14 7.89 5.63
N LEU A 11 -2.01 6.69 6.18
CA LEU A 11 -3.12 5.77 6.34
C LEU A 11 -3.94 6.16 7.57
N THR A 12 -5.25 6.35 7.40
CA THR A 12 -6.17 6.67 8.50
C THR A 12 -7.50 5.95 8.34
N LYS A 13 -8.30 5.92 9.40
CA LYS A 13 -9.61 5.27 9.44
C LYS A 13 -10.66 6.21 10.00
N VAL A 14 -11.69 6.49 9.20
CA VAL A 14 -12.82 7.36 9.57
C VAL A 14 -14.11 6.59 9.33
N SER A 15 -14.96 6.46 10.36
CA SER A 15 -16.25 5.75 10.26
C SER A 15 -16.17 4.36 9.62
N ASN A 16 -15.14 3.59 9.99
CA ASN A 16 -14.82 2.26 9.44
C ASN A 16 -14.35 2.21 7.97
N VAL A 17 -14.06 3.35 7.38
CA VAL A 17 -13.50 3.45 6.04
C VAL A 17 -12.00 3.72 6.13
N ASN A 18 -11.18 2.90 5.47
CA ASN A 18 -9.74 3.14 5.40
C ASN A 18 -9.45 4.12 4.26
N LEU A 19 -8.67 5.15 4.57
CA LEU A 19 -8.31 6.23 3.67
C LEU A 19 -6.80 6.33 3.61
N LEU A 20 -6.27 6.44 2.40
CA LEU A 20 -4.92 6.92 2.20
C LEU A 20 -5.00 8.40 1.84
N VAL A 21 -4.39 9.25 2.65
CA VAL A 21 -4.49 10.72 2.54
C VAL A 21 -3.12 11.30 2.27
N ALA A 22 -3.02 12.08 1.21
CA ALA A 22 -1.85 12.87 0.90
C ALA A 22 -1.91 14.21 1.68
N THR A 23 -0.85 14.53 2.39
CA THR A 23 -0.65 15.88 2.93
C THR A 23 -0.31 16.86 1.81
N ARG A 24 -0.39 18.16 2.08
CA ARG A 24 -0.24 19.22 1.07
C ARG A 24 1.06 19.12 0.26
N GLU A 25 2.14 18.62 0.85
CA GLU A 25 3.44 18.43 0.18
C GLU A 25 3.43 17.34 -0.89
N ALA A 26 2.42 16.47 -0.91
CA ALA A 26 2.33 15.33 -1.82
C ALA A 26 1.18 15.44 -2.85
N TRP A 27 0.42 16.55 -2.83
CA TRP A 27 -0.77 16.72 -3.68
C TRP A 27 -0.48 16.81 -5.17
N ASP A 28 0.71 17.31 -5.54
CA ASP A 28 1.09 17.44 -6.93
C ASP A 28 1.50 16.09 -7.54
N ASP A 29 1.88 15.12 -6.70
CA ASP A 29 2.43 13.82 -7.10
C ASP A 29 1.41 12.67 -6.99
N CYS A 30 0.40 12.80 -6.12
CA CYS A 30 -0.59 11.75 -5.90
C CYS A 30 -2.00 12.30 -5.56
N PRO A 31 -3.07 11.51 -5.77
CA PRO A 31 -4.42 11.94 -5.40
C PRO A 31 -4.53 12.32 -3.92
N TYR A 32 -5.33 13.35 -3.63
CA TYR A 32 -5.50 13.84 -2.25
C TYR A 32 -5.99 12.75 -1.28
N VAL A 33 -6.95 11.95 -1.72
CA VAL A 33 -7.51 10.85 -0.92
C VAL A 33 -7.92 9.70 -1.82
N ILE A 34 -7.63 8.47 -1.38
CA ILE A 34 -8.21 7.25 -1.95
C ILE A 34 -8.78 6.36 -0.85
N PHE A 35 -9.80 5.60 -1.24
CA PHE A 35 -10.37 4.56 -0.41
C PHE A 35 -9.58 3.27 -0.57
N LEU A 36 -9.26 2.65 0.56
CA LEU A 36 -8.67 1.32 0.59
C LEU A 36 -9.67 0.34 1.19
N SER A 37 -9.82 -0.82 0.55
CA SER A 37 -10.42 -1.98 1.18
C SER A 37 -9.64 -2.40 2.43
N PRO A 38 -10.21 -3.20 3.34
CA PRO A 38 -9.48 -3.71 4.51
C PRO A 38 -8.19 -4.44 4.14
N ILE A 39 -8.19 -5.21 3.05
CA ILE A 39 -7.01 -5.96 2.59
C ILE A 39 -5.93 -5.01 2.05
N GLU A 40 -6.32 -4.03 1.22
CA GLU A 40 -5.37 -3.04 0.70
C GLU A 40 -4.76 -2.19 1.84
N ALA A 41 -5.55 -1.85 2.87
CA ALA A 41 -5.04 -1.13 4.03
C ALA A 41 -4.01 -1.97 4.82
N THR A 42 -4.22 -3.28 4.95
CA THR A 42 -3.22 -4.19 5.53
C THR A 42 -1.93 -4.23 4.70
N PHE A 43 -2.04 -4.32 3.37
CA PHE A 43 -0.86 -4.28 2.51
C PHE A 43 -0.11 -2.95 2.64
N TRP A 44 -0.82 -1.81 2.66
CA TRP A 44 -0.19 -0.52 2.91
C TRP A 44 0.51 -0.49 4.27
N HIS A 45 -0.11 -1.04 5.32
CA HIS A 45 0.47 -1.10 6.65
C HIS A 45 1.80 -1.87 6.68
N PHE A 46 1.95 -2.95 5.91
CA PHE A 46 3.25 -3.62 5.79
C PHE A 46 4.29 -2.73 5.13
N ILE A 47 3.91 -2.06 4.04
CA ILE A 47 4.80 -1.20 3.27
C ILE A 47 5.26 0.01 4.09
N GLU A 48 4.34 0.69 4.79
CA GLU A 48 4.67 1.88 5.59
C GLU A 48 5.59 1.58 6.78
N ASN A 49 5.59 0.33 7.25
CA ASN A 49 6.48 -0.14 8.32
C ASN A 49 7.80 -0.73 7.78
N GLY A 50 8.06 -0.63 6.47
CA GLY A 50 9.28 -1.15 5.86
C GLY A 50 9.40 -2.67 5.93
N VAL A 51 8.27 -3.38 5.88
CA VAL A 51 8.29 -4.84 5.78
C VAL A 51 8.77 -5.24 4.39
N GLU A 52 9.72 -6.17 4.33
CA GLU A 52 10.24 -6.66 3.06
C GLU A 52 9.17 -7.36 2.23
N GLN A 53 9.22 -7.17 0.92
CA GLN A 53 8.26 -7.80 0.03
C GLN A 53 8.25 -9.33 0.16
N GLU A 54 9.40 -9.95 0.42
CA GLU A 54 9.51 -11.40 0.62
C GLU A 54 8.76 -11.86 1.89
N GLU A 55 8.77 -11.05 2.95
CA GLU A 55 8.02 -11.32 4.17
C GLU A 55 6.51 -11.17 3.95
N ILE A 56 6.09 -10.14 3.20
CA ILE A 56 4.69 -9.97 2.80
C ILE A 56 4.22 -11.18 1.99
N TYR A 57 5.05 -11.69 1.07
CA TYR A 57 4.73 -12.90 0.31
C TYR A 57 4.62 -14.14 1.20
N LYS A 58 5.49 -14.31 2.21
CA LYS A 58 5.36 -15.42 3.18
C LYS A 58 4.03 -15.37 3.93
N GLU A 59 3.62 -14.18 4.38
CA GLU A 59 2.31 -13.99 5.02
C GLU A 59 1.17 -14.37 4.08
N ILE A 60 1.22 -13.94 2.81
CA ILE A 60 0.24 -14.31 1.78
C ILE A 60 0.22 -15.82 1.54
N GLU A 61 1.38 -16.47 1.38
CA GLU A 61 1.49 -17.91 1.06
C GLU A 61 1.01 -18.80 2.21
N SER A 62 1.05 -18.31 3.45
CA SER A 62 0.50 -19.02 4.62
C SER A 62 -1.03 -19.04 4.66
N ASN A 63 -1.70 -18.19 3.87
CA ASN A 63 -3.14 -18.02 3.90
C ASN A 63 -3.87 -19.04 3.00
N GLN A 64 -5.03 -19.52 3.43
CA GLN A 64 -5.88 -20.43 2.64
C GLN A 64 -6.32 -19.84 1.29
N LYS A 65 -6.37 -18.50 1.17
CA LYS A 65 -6.76 -17.77 -0.06
C LYS A 65 -5.56 -17.13 -0.77
N LYS A 66 -4.37 -17.71 -0.62
CA LYS A 66 -3.11 -17.16 -1.12
C LYS A 66 -3.13 -16.71 -2.58
N ASP A 67 -3.74 -17.47 -3.49
CA ASP A 67 -3.75 -17.11 -4.92
C ASP A 67 -4.51 -15.80 -5.16
N VAL A 68 -5.66 -15.63 -4.50
CA VAL A 68 -6.47 -14.40 -4.57
C VAL A 68 -5.71 -13.24 -3.93
N LEU A 69 -5.12 -13.44 -2.75
CA LEU A 69 -4.35 -12.40 -2.06
C LEU A 69 -3.13 -11.97 -2.87
N LYS A 70 -2.46 -12.91 -3.54
CA LYS A 70 -1.34 -12.62 -4.43
C LYS A 70 -1.77 -11.77 -5.60
N SER A 71 -2.88 -12.10 -6.27
CA SER A 71 -3.42 -11.26 -7.35
C SER A 71 -3.81 -9.86 -6.85
N LEU A 72 -4.48 -9.77 -5.70
CA LEU A 72 -4.87 -8.49 -5.09
C LEU A 72 -3.65 -7.65 -4.73
N TYR A 73 -2.60 -8.27 -4.17
CA TYR A 73 -1.36 -7.59 -3.83
C TYR A 73 -0.68 -7.00 -5.07
N HIS A 74 -0.57 -7.77 -6.17
CA HIS A 74 0.00 -7.28 -7.42
C HIS A 74 -0.80 -6.10 -7.99
N LEU A 75 -2.14 -6.19 -8.01
CA LEU A 75 -3.01 -5.10 -8.46
C LEU A 75 -2.87 -3.86 -7.57
N PHE A 76 -2.75 -4.07 -6.27
CA PHE A 76 -2.56 -3.00 -5.29
C PHE A 76 -1.23 -2.28 -5.50
N ILE A 77 -0.10 -3.00 -5.59
CA ILE A 77 1.22 -2.38 -5.84
C ILE A 77 1.22 -1.60 -7.14
N LYS A 78 0.65 -2.18 -8.22
CA LYS A 78 0.50 -1.49 -9.50
C LYS A 78 -0.28 -0.18 -9.34
N LYS A 79 -1.45 -0.22 -8.69
CA LYS A 79 -2.28 0.95 -8.41
C LYS A 79 -1.55 2.00 -7.57
N MET A 80 -0.75 1.60 -6.58
CA MET A 80 -0.02 2.54 -5.72
C MET A 80 1.11 3.24 -6.48
N LYS A 81 1.82 2.52 -7.35
CA LYS A 81 2.83 3.11 -8.25
C LYS A 81 2.20 4.05 -9.28
N GLU A 82 1.13 3.63 -9.95
CA GLU A 82 0.44 4.45 -10.97
C GLU A 82 -0.14 5.74 -10.39
N ASN A 83 -0.56 5.73 -9.13
CA ASN A 83 -1.07 6.93 -8.44
C ASN A 83 0.01 7.73 -7.71
N GLY A 84 1.30 7.39 -7.85
CA GLY A 84 2.40 8.17 -7.27
C GLY A 84 2.66 7.98 -5.76
N TYR A 85 1.97 7.04 -5.10
CA TYR A 85 2.17 6.77 -3.67
C TYR A 85 3.45 5.97 -3.39
N ILE A 86 3.84 5.10 -4.32
CA ILE A 86 5.12 4.38 -4.32
C ILE A 86 5.98 4.97 -5.44
N ILE A 87 7.13 5.51 -5.08
CA ILE A 87 8.02 6.25 -6.00
C ILE A 87 9.28 5.47 -6.39
N GLY A 88 9.56 4.34 -5.74
CA GLY A 88 10.73 3.54 -6.02
C GLY A 88 10.77 2.22 -5.25
N GLU A 89 11.84 1.47 -5.50
CA GLU A 89 12.16 0.19 -4.87
C GLU A 89 13.66 0.17 -4.56
N GLU A 90 14.04 -0.29 -3.38
CA GLU A 90 15.43 -0.51 -2.95
C GLU A 90 15.63 -1.98 -2.62
N ASP A 91 16.78 -2.57 -2.98
CA ASP A 91 17.08 -3.99 -2.74
C ASP A 91 17.33 -4.30 -1.26
#